data_AF-A0A151ISR5-F1
#
_entry.id   AF-A0A151ISR5-F1
#
_cell.length_a   1.000
_cell.length_b   1.000
_cell.length_c   1.000
_cell.angle_alpha   90.00
_cell.angle_beta   90.00
_cell.angle_gamma   90.00
#
_symmetry.space_group_name_H-M   'P 1'
#
loop_
_entity.id
_entity.type
_entity.pdbx_description
1 polymer ?
#
loop_
_entity_poly.entity_id
_entity_poly.type
_entity_poly.pdbx_seq_one_letter_code
_entity_poly.pdbx_strand_id
1 'polypeptide(L)' 'VHSGTGCDALNKVLACLNIPTITKDVYKKYEQIVGKGIEEAAADSCKRAAHEERNLVIENMEKICQEL' A
#
# COMPACT_ATOMS: atom_id res chain seq x y z
N VAL A 1 11.71 1.12 -2.17
CA VAL A 1 10.35 1.68 -2.05
C VAL A 1 10.26 2.43 -0.72
N HIS A 2 10.10 3.75 -0.74
CA HIS A 2 9.77 4.53 0.47
C HIS A 2 8.26 4.77 0.46
N SER A 3 7.49 3.72 0.78
CA SER A 3 6.04 3.80 0.82
C SER A 3 5.61 4.24 2.21
N GLY A 4 5.12 5.47 2.36
CA GLY A 4 4.69 5.97 3.66
C GLY A 4 4.22 7.42 3.63
N THR A 5 3.39 7.77 4.61
CA THR A 5 2.97 9.15 4.88
C THR A 5 3.85 9.70 5.97
N GLY A 6 4.70 10.69 5.66
CA GLY A 6 5.60 11.28 6.66
C GLY A 6 4.87 11.90 7.85
N CYS A 7 5.59 12.10 8.97
CA CYS A 7 5.04 12.62 10.22
C CYS A 7 4.18 13.88 10.04
N ASP A 8 4.60 14.83 9.20
CA ASP A 8 3.86 16.08 9.00
C ASP A 8 2.53 15.85 8.25
N ALA A 9 2.53 14.93 7.28
CA ALA A 9 1.32 14.57 6.56
C ALA A 9 0.36 13.77 7.44
N LEU A 10 0.86 12.89 8.32
CA LEU A 10 0.03 12.22 9.31
C LEU A 10 -0.57 13.22 10.31
N ASN A 11 0.23 14.18 10.79
CA ASN A 11 -0.25 15.22 11.69
C ASN A 11 -1.35 16.10 11.07
N LYS A 12 -1.31 16.34 9.76
CA LYS A 12 -2.42 17.01 9.04
C LYS A 12 -3.71 16.18 9.12
N VAL A 13 -3.63 14.86 8.92
CA VAL A 13 -4.80 13.98 9.06
C VAL A 13 -5.33 13.97 10.49
N LEU A 14 -4.45 13.87 11.50
CA LEU A 14 -4.84 13.93 12.91
C LEU A 14 -5.56 15.24 13.25
N ALA A 15 -5.04 16.36 12.74
CA ALA A 15 -5.67 17.67 12.93
C ALA A 15 -7.08 17.73 12.32
N CYS A 16 -7.28 17.17 11.12
CA CYS A 16 -8.63 17.07 10.52
C CYS A 16 -9.62 16.26 11.37
N LEU A 17 -9.11 15.34 12.19
CA LEU A 17 -9.90 14.50 13.09
C LEU A 17 -10.02 15.06 14.51
N ASN A 18 -9.51 16.28 14.78
CA ASN A 18 -9.39 16.86 16.13
C ASN A 18 -8.57 15.97 17.11
N ILE A 19 -7.60 15.21 16.60
CA ILE A 19 -6.69 14.38 17.39
C ILE A 19 -5.37 15.16 17.59
N PRO A 20 -4.77 15.14 18.80
CA PRO A 20 -3.47 15.75 19.03
C PRO A 20 -2.40 15.23 18.08
N THR A 21 -1.52 16.12 17.63
CA THR A 21 -0.37 15.77 16.79
C THR A 21 0.63 14.91 17.56
N ILE A 22 1.36 14.06 16.84
CA ILE A 22 2.44 13.26 17.40
C ILE A 22 3.81 13.89 17.08
N THR A 23 4.78 13.60 17.95
CA THR A 23 6.18 14.00 17.72
C THR A 23 6.85 13.07 16.71
N LYS A 24 7.94 13.55 16.09
CA LYS A 24 8.72 12.77 15.13
C LYS A 24 9.29 11.49 15.73
N ASP A 25 9.70 11.52 17.00
CA ASP A 25 10.24 10.34 17.69
C ASP A 25 9.19 9.25 17.89
N VAL A 26 7.98 9.65 18.31
CA VAL A 26 6.84 8.74 18.46
C VAL A 26 6.45 8.19 17.09
N TYR A 27 6.32 9.04 16.08
CA TYR A 27 6.07 8.62 14.70
C TYR A 27 7.09 7.57 14.24
N LYS A 28 8.39 7.84 14.39
CA LYS A 28 9.44 6.96 13.88
C LYS A 28 9.43 5.58 14.54
N LYS A 29 9.17 5.53 15.85
CA LYS A 29 9.02 4.28 16.59
C LYS A 29 7.90 3.41 16.02
N TYR A 30 6.73 4.00 15.77
CA TYR A 30 5.59 3.24 15.23
C TYR A 30 5.71 2.97 13.73
N GLU A 31 6.33 3.86 12.96
CA GLU A 31 6.64 3.64 11.54
C GLU A 31 7.47 2.37 11.35
N GLN A 32 8.47 2.13 12.21
CA GLN A 32 9.27 0.90 12.13
C GLN A 32 8.48 -0.38 12.44
N ILE A 33 7.50 -0.29 13.32
CA ILE A 33 6.65 -1.44 13.71
C ILE A 33 5.65 -1.72 12.60
N VAL A 34 4.94 -0.70 12.13
CA VAL A 34 3.88 -0.82 11.12
C VAL A 34 4.46 -1.05 9.73
N GLY A 35 5.66 -0.53 9.45
CA GLY A 35 6.33 -0.62 8.15
C GLY A 35 6.49 -2.06 7.66
N LYS A 36 6.87 -2.99 8.55
CA LYS A 36 6.97 -4.42 8.22
C LYS A 36 5.64 -4.99 7.73
N GLY A 37 4.54 -4.68 8.43
CA GLY A 37 3.21 -5.14 8.03
C GLY A 37 2.76 -4.53 6.70
N ILE A 38 3.11 -3.27 6.42
CA ILE A 38 2.84 -2.63 5.12
C ILE A 38 3.62 -3.34 4.00
N GLU A 39 4.91 -3.64 4.22
CA GLU A 39 5.74 -4.32 3.23
C GLU A 39 5.24 -5.73 2.93
N GLU A 40 4.88 -6.51 3.96
CA GLU A 40 4.29 -7.84 3.82
C GLU A 40 2.96 -7.79 3.06
N ALA A 41 2.05 -6.88 3.44
CA ALA A 41 0.77 -6.71 2.76
C ALA A 41 0.94 -6.28 1.29
N ALA A 42 1.91 -5.41 1.00
CA ALA A 42 2.23 -4.99 -0.36
C ALA A 42 2.76 -6.16 -1.20
N ALA A 43 3.67 -6.97 -0.65
CA ALA A 43 4.22 -8.15 -1.32
C ALA A 43 3.12 -9.17 -1.65
N ASP A 44 2.25 -9.47 -0.68
CA ASP A 44 1.12 -10.39 -0.88
C ASP A 44 0.12 -9.84 -1.89
N SER A 45 -0.15 -8.53 -1.87
CA SER A 45 -1.02 -7.89 -2.85
C SER A 45 -0.45 -8.01 -4.27
N CYS A 46 0.84 -7.74 -4.47
CA CYS A 46 1.48 -7.90 -5.78
C CYS A 46 1.44 -9.35 -6.27
N LYS A 47 1.67 -10.32 -5.37
CA LYS A 47 1.59 -11.75 -5.70
C LYS A 47 0.18 -12.15 -6.14
N ARG A 48 -0.85 -11.69 -5.44
CA ARG A 48 -2.26 -11.94 -5.81
C ARG A 48 -2.60 -11.28 -7.14
N ALA A 49 -2.21 -10.03 -7.35
CA ALA A 49 -2.45 -9.30 -8.60
C ALA A 49 -1.84 -10.03 -9.80
N ALA A 50 -0.60 -10.51 -9.71
CA ALA A 50 0.04 -11.25 -10.80
C ALA A 50 -0.66 -12.58 -11.10
N HIS A 51 -1.16 -13.27 -10.07
CA HIS A 51 -1.93 -14.49 -10.25
C HIS A 51 -3.29 -14.22 -10.89
N GLU A 52 -3.98 -13.18 -10.46
CA GLU A 52 -5.27 -12.75 -11.01
C GLU A 52 -5.14 -12.29 -12.46
N GLU A 53 -4.11 -11.50 -12.78
CA GLU A 53 -3.78 -11.09 -14.14
C GLU A 53 -3.55 -12.31 -15.04
N ARG A 54 -2.75 -13.29 -14.59
CA ARG A 54 -2.53 -14.52 -15.33
C ARG A 54 -3.85 -15.26 -15.63
N ASN A 55 -4.72 -15.38 -14.64
CA ASN A 55 -6.00 -16.08 -14.81
C ASN A 55 -6.90 -15.35 -15.80
N LEU A 56 -7.01 -14.03 -15.68
CA LEU A 56 -7.81 -13.20 -16.58
C LEU A 56 -7.32 -13.27 -18.03
N VAL A 57 -5.99 -13.35 -18.25
CA VAL A 57 -5.40 -13.54 -19.58
C VAL A 57 -5.78 -14.90 -20.16
N ILE A 58 -5.72 -15.96 -19.37
CA ILE A 58 -6.13 -17.31 -19.82
C ILE A 58 -7.62 -17.33 -20.16
N GLU A 59 -8.46 -16.77 -19.30
CA GLU A 59 -9.92 -16.74 -19.48
C GLU A 59 -10.37 -15.91 -20.69
N ASN A 60 -9.64 -14.84 -21.03
CA ASN A 60 -9.98 -13.92 -22.11
C ASN A 60 -9.04 -14.02 -23.32
N MET A 61 -8.30 -15.12 -23.46
CA MET A 61 -7.25 -15.27 -24.49
C MET A 61 -7.78 -15.00 -25.90
N GLU A 62 -8.96 -15.51 -26.24
CA GLU A 62 -9.55 -15.30 -27.58
C GLU A 62 -9.86 -13.83 -27.86
N LYS A 63 -10.37 -13.09 -26.87
CA LYS A 63 -10.64 -11.65 -27.00
C LYS A 63 -9.33 -10.86 -27.14
N ILE A 64 -8.35 -11.17 -26.29
CA ILE A 64 -7.03 -10.52 -26.32
C ILE A 64 -6.35 -10.74 -27.66
N CYS A 65 -6.42 -11.96 -28.23
CA CYS A 65 -5.85 -12.24 -29.55
C CYS A 65 -6.59 -11.59 -30.73
N GLN A 66 -7.84 -11.18 -30.56
CA GLN A 66 -8.62 -10.45 -31.57
C GLN A 66 -8.40 -8.93 -31.52
N GLU A 67 -7.96 -8.40 -30.37
CA GLU A 67 -7.74 -6.96 -30.15
C GLU A 67 -6.27 -6.52 -30.33
N LEU A 68 -5.35 -7.47 -30.52
CA LEU A 68 -3.93 -7.24 -30.85
C LEU A 68 -3.68 -7.23 -32.35
#